data_AF-S4YSA9-F1
#
_entry.id   AF-S4YSA9-F1
#
_cell.length_a   1.000
_cell.length_b   1.000
_cell.length_c   1.000
_cell.angle_alpha   90.00
_cell.angle_beta   90.00
_cell.angle_gamma   90.00
#
_symmetry.space_group_name_H-M   'P 1'
#
loop_
_entity.id
_entity.type
_entity.pdbx_description
1 polymer ?
#
loop_
_entity_poly.entity_id
_entity_poly.type
_entity_poly.pdbx_seq_one_letter_code
_entity_poly.pdbx_strand_id
1 'polypeptide(L)'
;MSAPYVEMIAGTEQLVSTMGIYVSGKGVVEPLTPLMQDATTGALLLWDGEKPGQAVYLSALTVDTALRTVAQVYKCGVFNIDAVKWPESVTTQVAKIGAFVGSGISVQPLSY
;
A
#
# COMPACT_ATOMS: atom_id res chain seq x y z
N MET A 1 -25.12 -10.14 -1.65
CA MET A 1 -24.16 -10.11 -2.78
C MET A 1 -22.87 -10.72 -2.24
N SER A 2 -22.43 -11.89 -2.73
CA SER A 2 -21.12 -12.41 -2.34
C SER A 2 -20.08 -11.48 -2.95
N ALA A 3 -19.26 -10.83 -2.12
CA ALA A 3 -18.10 -10.13 -2.65
C ALA A 3 -17.25 -11.14 -3.44
N PRO A 4 -16.82 -10.85 -4.68
CA PRO A 4 -15.90 -11.72 -5.39
C PRO A 4 -14.62 -11.85 -4.54
N TYR A 5 -14.17 -13.08 -4.33
CA TYR A 5 -12.89 -13.32 -3.68
C TYR A 5 -11.78 -12.81 -4.61
N VAL A 6 -10.97 -11.88 -4.11
CA VAL A 6 -9.75 -11.43 -4.78
C VAL A 6 -8.59 -11.96 -3.96
N GLU A 7 -7.77 -12.81 -4.59
CA GLU A 7 -6.56 -13.32 -3.96
C GLU A 7 -5.59 -12.16 -3.69
N MET A 8 -5.15 -12.05 -2.45
CA MET A 8 -4.34 -10.93 -1.97
C MET A 8 -2.85 -11.14 -2.24
N ILE A 9 -2.39 -12.39 -2.25
CA ILE A 9 -0.98 -12.76 -2.22
C ILE A 9 -0.61 -13.41 -3.54
N ALA A 10 0.45 -12.92 -4.16
CA ALA A 10 0.90 -13.40 -5.48
C ALA A 10 2.27 -14.09 -5.41
N GLY A 11 2.87 -14.26 -4.23
CA GLY A 11 4.17 -14.90 -4.07
C GLY A 11 4.35 -15.55 -2.70
N THR A 12 5.55 -16.06 -2.45
CA THR A 12 5.85 -16.89 -1.26
C THR A 12 6.59 -16.15 -0.16
N GLU A 13 6.90 -14.85 -0.35
CA GLU A 13 7.55 -14.04 0.68
C GLU A 13 6.64 -13.90 1.90
N GLN A 14 7.23 -13.96 3.09
CA GLN A 14 6.48 -13.86 4.34
C GLN A 14 5.81 -12.50 4.46
N LEU A 15 4.51 -12.51 4.77
CA LEU A 15 3.78 -11.31 5.16
C LEU A 15 4.23 -10.85 6.55
N VAL A 16 4.73 -9.63 6.63
CA VAL A 16 5.12 -9.01 7.90
C VAL A 16 4.41 -7.68 8.04
N SER A 17 3.75 -7.47 9.19
CA SER A 17 3.20 -6.18 9.57
C SER A 17 4.11 -5.44 10.54
N THR A 18 3.94 -4.13 10.61
CA THR A 18 4.55 -3.27 11.62
C THR A 18 3.61 -2.13 11.96
N MET A 19 3.93 -1.39 13.02
CA MET A 19 3.24 -0.16 13.35
C MET A 19 3.65 0.96 12.38
N GLY A 20 2.65 1.65 11.82
CA GLY A 20 2.81 2.87 11.02
C GLY A 20 2.14 4.06 11.72
N ILE A 21 2.70 5.24 11.54
CA ILE A 21 2.14 6.51 12.02
C ILE A 21 1.69 7.30 10.78
N TYR A 22 0.42 7.65 10.70
CA TYR A 22 -0.20 8.40 9.62
C TYR A 22 -0.23 9.89 9.92
N VAL A 23 -0.18 10.70 8.86
CA VAL A 23 -0.47 12.14 8.97
C VAL A 23 -1.94 12.32 9.39
N SER A 24 -2.18 13.12 10.42
CA SER A 24 -3.52 13.39 10.95
C SER A 24 -4.39 14.16 9.94
N GLY A 25 -5.69 13.84 9.91
CA GLY A 25 -6.69 14.62 9.17
C GLY A 25 -6.59 14.54 7.64
N LYS A 26 -6.02 13.47 7.08
CA LYS A 26 -5.90 13.21 5.64
C LYS A 26 -7.02 12.33 5.06
N GLY A 27 -8.09 12.10 5.84
CA GLY A 27 -9.24 11.30 5.44
C GLY A 27 -9.12 9.83 5.80
N VAL A 28 -9.94 9.00 5.15
CA VAL A 28 -10.02 7.56 5.38
C VAL A 28 -9.09 6.83 4.43
N VAL A 29 -8.16 6.06 5.00
CA VAL A 29 -7.27 5.16 4.27
C VAL A 29 -7.89 3.77 4.26
N GLU A 30 -8.07 3.22 3.07
CA GLU A 30 -8.62 1.88 2.88
C GLU A 30 -7.53 0.81 2.96
N PRO A 31 -7.83 -0.47 3.29
CA PRO A 31 -6.85 -1.55 3.24
C PRO A 31 -6.27 -1.76 1.83
N LEU A 32 -5.04 -2.25 1.77
CA LEU A 32 -4.29 -2.49 0.52
C LEU A 32 -4.05 -1.21 -0.30
N THR A 33 -3.97 -0.06 0.37
CA THR A 33 -3.62 1.22 -0.27
C THR A 33 -2.12 1.47 -0.13
N PRO A 34 -1.39 1.80 -1.22
CA PRO A 34 0.02 2.18 -1.17
C PRO A 34 0.24 3.43 -0.31
N LEU A 35 1.24 3.37 0.57
CA LEU A 35 1.61 4.44 1.48
C LEU A 35 3.03 4.93 1.22
N MET A 36 3.22 6.24 1.24
CA MET A 36 4.52 6.90 1.17
C MET A 36 4.81 7.72 2.43
N GLN A 37 6.06 8.14 2.62
CA GLN A 37 6.43 9.03 3.71
C GLN A 37 6.28 10.50 3.34
N ASP A 38 5.78 11.27 4.29
CA ASP A 38 5.76 12.73 4.23
C ASP A 38 7.17 13.26 4.37
N ALA A 39 7.62 14.07 3.41
CA ALA A 39 8.96 14.63 3.45
C ALA A 39 9.18 15.60 4.64
N THR A 40 8.10 16.17 5.20
CA THR A 40 8.19 17.14 6.29
C THR A 40 8.16 16.47 7.66
N THR A 41 7.25 15.51 7.85
CA THR A 41 6.95 14.91 9.15
C THR A 41 7.47 13.47 9.29
N GLY A 42 7.80 12.80 8.19
CA GLY A 42 8.18 11.38 8.16
C GLY A 42 7.03 10.39 8.40
N ALA A 43 5.82 10.90 8.68
CA ALA A 43 4.62 10.10 8.84
C ALA A 43 4.07 9.62 7.49
N LEU A 44 3.15 8.66 7.51
CA LEU A 44 2.60 8.00 6.34
C LEU A 44 1.41 8.79 5.77
N LEU A 45 1.34 8.86 4.45
CA LEU A 45 0.20 9.30 3.67
C LEU A 45 0.01 8.36 2.49
N LEU A 46 -1.11 8.51 1.77
CA LEU A 46 -1.32 7.81 0.52
C LEU A 46 -0.19 8.18 -0.45
N TRP A 47 0.33 7.18 -1.16
CA TRP A 47 1.26 7.42 -2.26
C TRP A 47 0.55 8.14 -3.39
N ASP A 48 1.19 9.16 -3.95
CA ASP A 48 0.62 10.03 -4.99
C ASP A 48 0.74 9.45 -6.42
N GLY A 49 1.59 8.45 -6.61
CA GLY A 49 1.84 7.84 -7.92
C GLY A 49 2.90 8.56 -8.76
N GLU A 50 3.52 9.64 -8.27
CA GLU A 50 4.41 10.48 -9.08
C GLU A 50 5.77 9.85 -9.35
N LYS A 51 6.36 9.19 -8.34
CA LYS A 51 7.71 8.63 -8.43
C LYS A 51 7.75 7.17 -8.02
N PRO A 52 8.43 6.32 -8.81
CA PRO A 52 8.66 4.93 -8.43
C PRO A 52 9.54 4.86 -7.17
N GLY A 53 9.41 3.76 -6.42
CA GLY A 53 10.15 3.49 -5.19
C GLY A 53 9.76 4.37 -3.99
N GLN A 54 8.73 5.21 -4.10
CA GLN A 54 8.26 6.03 -2.99
C GLN A 54 7.13 5.39 -2.18
N ALA A 55 6.44 4.39 -2.72
CA ALA A 55 5.54 3.58 -1.92
C ALA A 55 6.38 2.64 -1.06
N VAL A 56 6.28 2.79 0.26
CA VAL A 56 7.10 2.04 1.22
C VAL A 56 6.32 0.94 1.94
N TYR A 57 5.01 1.14 2.16
CA TYR A 57 4.12 0.24 2.89
C TYR A 57 2.76 0.10 2.21
N LEU A 58 1.99 -0.91 2.62
CA LEU A 58 0.56 -1.05 2.33
C LEU A 58 -0.24 -0.92 3.62
N SER A 59 -1.36 -0.21 3.58
CA SER A 59 -2.30 -0.21 4.71
C SER A 59 -2.86 -1.61 4.95
N ALA A 60 -2.89 -2.07 6.20
CA ALA A 60 -3.44 -3.38 6.55
C ALA A 60 -4.93 -3.32 6.93
N LEU A 61 -5.40 -2.15 7.38
CA LEU A 61 -6.73 -1.92 7.95
C LEU A 61 -7.27 -0.58 7.45
N THR A 62 -8.58 -0.38 7.55
CA THR A 62 -9.20 0.94 7.33
C THR A 62 -8.79 1.88 8.46
N VAL A 63 -8.28 3.08 8.13
CA VAL A 63 -7.82 4.08 9.10
C VAL A 63 -8.46 5.42 8.78
N ASP A 64 -9.34 5.90 9.66
CA ASP A 64 -9.72 7.31 9.67
C ASP A 64 -8.64 8.11 10.41
N THR A 65 -7.86 8.86 9.64
CA THR A 65 -6.72 9.64 10.15
C THR A 65 -7.12 10.84 10.99
N ALA A 66 -8.41 11.22 11.02
CA ALA A 66 -8.92 12.22 11.96
C ALA A 66 -9.15 11.62 13.36
N LEU A 67 -9.41 10.31 13.45
CA LEU A 67 -9.73 9.61 14.70
C LEU A 67 -8.53 8.86 15.29
N ARG A 68 -7.66 8.28 14.45
CA ARG A 68 -6.43 7.61 14.89
C ARG A 68 -5.33 7.76 13.85
N THR A 69 -4.12 8.00 14.32
CA THR A 69 -2.93 8.12 13.47
C THR A 69 -2.01 6.91 13.57
N VAL A 70 -2.27 5.96 14.47
CA VAL A 70 -1.41 4.77 14.65
C VAL A 70 -2.19 3.53 14.26
N ALA A 71 -1.66 2.75 13.32
CA ALA A 71 -2.26 1.48 12.91
C ALA A 71 -1.22 0.53 12.31
N GLN A 72 -1.60 -0.74 12.16
CA GLN A 72 -0.76 -1.73 11.47
C GLN A 72 -0.71 -1.46 9.97
N VAL A 73 0.46 -1.66 9.39
CA VAL A 73 0.75 -1.63 7.96
C VAL A 73 1.52 -2.88 7.58
N TYR A 74 1.40 -3.34 6.35
CA TYR A 74 2.31 -4.33 5.81
C TYR A 74 3.63 -3.66 5.47
N LYS A 75 4.74 -4.27 5.90
CA LYS A 75 6.11 -3.84 5.58
C LYS A 75 6.84 -4.79 4.63
N CYS A 76 6.30 -5.98 4.41
CA CYS A 76 6.93 -7.00 3.59
C CYS A 76 5.91 -7.99 3.02
N GLY A 77 6.20 -8.50 1.82
CA GLY A 77 5.42 -9.53 1.13
C GLY A 77 5.21 -9.24 -0.36
N VAL A 78 4.74 -10.26 -1.09
CA VAL A 78 4.42 -10.17 -2.52
C VAL A 78 2.91 -10.17 -2.72
N PHE A 79 2.35 -9.02 -3.10
CA PHE A 79 0.91 -8.81 -3.22
C PHE A 79 0.43 -8.92 -4.66
N ASN A 80 -0.82 -9.35 -4.82
CA ASN A 80 -1.52 -9.30 -6.09
C ASN A 80 -1.71 -7.84 -6.53
N ILE A 81 -1.16 -7.51 -7.70
CA ILE A 81 -1.23 -6.17 -8.29
C ILE A 81 -2.66 -5.67 -8.48
N ASP A 82 -3.64 -6.56 -8.69
CA ASP A 82 -5.04 -6.20 -8.89
C ASP A 82 -5.83 -6.03 -7.59
N ALA A 83 -5.30 -6.55 -6.47
CA ALA A 83 -5.88 -6.37 -5.14
C ALA A 83 -5.49 -5.01 -4.52
N VAL A 84 -4.40 -4.40 -4.98
CA VAL A 84 -3.90 -3.13 -4.46
C VAL A 84 -4.75 -1.96 -4.97
N LYS A 85 -5.13 -1.05 -4.07
CA LYS A 85 -5.91 0.16 -4.37
C LYS A 85 -4.97 1.28 -4.86
N TRP A 86 -4.70 1.27 -6.17
CA TRP A 86 -3.81 2.25 -6.80
C TRP A 86 -4.42 3.66 -6.90
N PRO A 87 -3.59 4.72 -6.87
CA PRO A 87 -4.02 6.04 -7.31
C PRO A 87 -4.49 6.02 -8.76
N GLU A 88 -5.51 6.80 -9.11
CA GLU A 88 -6.10 6.83 -10.46
C GLU A 88 -5.10 7.21 -11.56
N SER A 89 -4.06 7.99 -11.20
CA SER A 89 -2.97 8.38 -12.08
C SER A 89 -2.07 7.21 -12.52
N VAL A 90 -2.06 6.11 -11.77
CA VAL A 90 -1.13 4.97 -11.96
C VAL A 90 -1.80 3.86 -12.77
N THR A 91 -1.69 3.97 -14.09
CA THR A 91 -2.40 3.07 -15.03
C THR A 91 -1.52 1.97 -15.63
N THR A 92 -0.20 2.15 -15.67
CA THR A 92 0.71 1.19 -16.32
C THR A 92 1.23 0.15 -15.34
N GLN A 93 1.41 -1.09 -15.83
CA GLN A 93 1.98 -2.17 -15.02
C GLN A 93 3.40 -1.85 -14.54
N VAL A 94 4.21 -1.19 -15.38
CA VAL A 94 5.58 -0.77 -15.01
C VAL A 94 5.54 0.21 -13.83
N ALA A 95 4.63 1.18 -13.81
CA ALA A 95 4.51 2.13 -12.70
C ALA A 95 4.06 1.43 -11.40
N LYS A 96 3.11 0.49 -11.49
CA LYS A 96 2.63 -0.29 -10.35
C LYS A 96 3.72 -1.19 -9.75
N ILE A 97 4.42 -1.95 -10.58
CA ILE A 97 5.54 -2.81 -10.13
C ILE A 97 6.68 -1.95 -9.58
N GLY A 98 6.98 -0.82 -10.23
CA GLY A 98 8.01 0.12 -9.82
C GLY A 98 7.71 0.88 -8.52
N ALA A 99 6.45 0.91 -8.07
CA ALA A 99 6.03 1.71 -6.92
C ALA A 99 6.80 1.38 -5.63
N PHE A 100 7.07 0.09 -5.41
CA PHE A 100 7.63 -0.45 -4.16
C PHE A 100 9.13 -0.83 -4.25
N VAL A 101 9.79 -0.59 -5.38
CA VAL A 101 11.21 -0.95 -5.58
C VAL A 101 12.08 -0.25 -4.53
N GLY A 102 12.79 -1.05 -3.72
CA GLY A 102 13.61 -0.58 -2.59
C GLY A 102 12.95 -0.77 -1.22
N SER A 103 11.68 -1.18 -1.17
CA SER A 103 10.99 -1.60 0.05
C SER A 103 11.00 -3.14 0.21
N GLY A 104 10.45 -3.64 1.33
CA GLY A 104 10.21 -5.08 1.51
C GLY A 104 8.96 -5.59 0.80
N ILE A 105 8.21 -4.72 0.11
CA ILE A 105 6.99 -5.07 -0.62
C ILE A 105 7.32 -5.22 -2.09
N SER A 106 6.73 -6.23 -2.72
CA SER A 106 6.66 -6.35 -4.17
C SER A 106 5.22 -6.62 -4.61
N VAL A 107 4.91 -6.31 -5.87
CA VAL A 107 3.61 -6.62 -6.48
C VAL A 107 3.81 -7.33 -7.80
N GLN A 108 2.92 -8.29 -8.11
CA GLN A 108 2.89 -8.96 -9.40
C GLN A 108 1.49 -9.48 -9.74
N PRO A 109 1.18 -9.73 -11.03
CA PRO A 109 -0.03 -10.45 -11.43
C PRO A 109 -0.04 -11.89 -10.90
N LEU A 110 -1.23 -12.47 -10.69
CA LEU A 110 -1.37 -13.87 -10.24
C LEU A 110 -0.97 -14.90 -11.30
N SER A 111 -1.04 -14.53 -12.57
CA SER A 111 -0.64 -15.37 -13.70
C SER A 111 0.36 -14.61 -14.56
N TYR A 112 1.47 -15.27 -14.88
CA TYR A 112 2.45 -14.81 -15.85
C TYR A 112 2.52 -15.79 -17.02
#